data_AF-A0AAD9JXM8-F1
#
_entry.id   AF-A0AAD9JXM8-F1
#
_cell.length_a   1.000
_cell.length_b   1.000
_cell.length_c   1.000
_cell.angle_alpha   90.00
_cell.angle_beta   90.00
_cell.angle_gamma   90.00
#
_symmetry.space_group_name_H-M   'P 1'
#
loop_
_entity.id
_entity.type
_entity.pdbx_description
1 polymer ?
#
loop_
_entity_poly.entity_id
_entity_poly.type
_entity_poly.pdbx_seq_one_letter_code
_entity_poly.pdbx_strand_id
1 'polypeptide(L)'
;MGKNGIGKCNSNGELLLALCSEFELIVTNTMFKQKNERKTTWMHPRSRHWHMIDFIITRCRCKKDIFNTRAMRDAICWTDHQMLRSKVAFRIQQKHNRQGTSKSTKLNTAKLSTISHRESFEQEMDSALAQWEEKEISIPDEEWAALQQVVYNTAKTYLGKPDSKHQDCFDPNNQELQTLMSKRDQAHQRVLHTRSTRSTTAAYNDACRLLQKRTRALKSDW
;
A
#
# COMPACT_ATOMS: atom_id res chain seq x y z
N MET A 1 10.44 -0.10 -30.04
CA MET A 1 10.61 -1.38 -29.30
C MET A 1 12.03 -1.53 -28.73
N GLY A 2 12.21 -2.36 -27.69
CA GLY A 2 13.54 -2.73 -27.16
C GLY A 2 14.10 -3.99 -27.83
N LYS A 3 15.43 -4.19 -27.74
CA LYS A 3 16.14 -5.29 -28.43
C LYS A 3 16.21 -6.61 -27.64
N ASN A 4 15.73 -6.62 -26.40
CA ASN A 4 15.98 -7.70 -25.44
C ASN A 4 14.72 -8.52 -25.10
N GLY A 5 13.70 -8.52 -25.96
CA GLY A 5 12.52 -9.37 -25.81
C GLY A 5 12.85 -10.87 -25.82
N ILE A 6 11.90 -11.71 -25.41
CA ILE A 6 12.03 -13.16 -25.38
C ILE A 6 10.79 -13.81 -26.00
N GLY A 7 10.96 -15.03 -26.51
CA GLY A 7 9.87 -15.80 -27.09
C GLY A 7 9.43 -15.33 -28.47
N LYS A 8 8.38 -15.96 -28.98
CA LYS A 8 7.74 -15.60 -30.26
C LYS A 8 6.55 -14.70 -29.98
N CYS A 9 6.44 -13.60 -30.72
CA CYS A 9 5.28 -12.73 -30.68
C CYS A 9 4.06 -13.50 -31.24
N ASN A 10 2.94 -13.49 -30.50
CA ASN A 10 1.66 -13.99 -31.00
C ASN A 10 0.80 -12.81 -31.47
N SER A 11 -0.39 -13.09 -32.01
CA SER A 11 -1.32 -12.05 -32.50
C SER A 11 -1.62 -10.97 -31.45
N ASN A 12 -1.83 -11.35 -30.18
CA ASN A 12 -2.05 -10.39 -29.09
C ASN A 12 -0.81 -9.51 -28.83
N GLY A 13 0.38 -10.10 -28.93
CA GLY A 13 1.63 -9.37 -28.86
C GLY A 13 1.78 -8.39 -30.01
N GLU A 14 1.44 -8.78 -31.23
CA GLU A 14 1.47 -7.89 -32.41
C GLU A 14 0.53 -6.70 -32.24
N LEU A 15 -0.69 -6.92 -31.73
CA LEU A 15 -1.63 -5.85 -31.38
C LEU A 15 -1.07 -4.90 -30.33
N LEU A 16 -0.45 -5.43 -29.26
CA LEU A 16 0.20 -4.62 -28.23
C LEU A 16 1.34 -3.78 -28.81
N LEU A 17 2.12 -4.35 -29.73
CA LEU A 17 3.24 -3.67 -30.37
C LEU A 17 2.78 -2.61 -31.36
N ALA A 18 1.69 -2.85 -32.10
CA ALA A 18 1.05 -1.87 -32.96
C ALA A 18 0.58 -0.66 -32.14
N LEU A 19 -0.13 -0.90 -31.04
CA LEU A 19 -0.53 0.14 -30.08
C LEU A 19 0.69 0.92 -29.57
N CYS A 20 1.76 0.22 -29.19
CA CYS A 20 2.97 0.91 -28.72
C CYS A 20 3.63 1.76 -29.80
N SER A 21 3.57 1.33 -31.07
CA SER A 21 4.11 2.09 -32.18
C SER A 21 3.29 3.34 -32.48
N GLU A 22 1.96 3.23 -32.44
CA GLU A 22 1.04 4.33 -32.71
C GLU A 22 1.13 5.44 -31.66
N PHE A 23 1.21 5.07 -30.38
CA PHE A 23 1.18 6.02 -29.26
C PHE A 23 2.57 6.39 -28.71
N GLU A 24 3.64 6.11 -29.47
CA GLU A 24 5.03 6.34 -29.07
C GLU A 24 5.34 5.79 -27.66
N LEU A 25 4.95 4.54 -27.42
CA LEU A 25 5.19 3.84 -26.16
C LEU A 25 6.35 2.85 -26.28
N ILE A 26 6.98 2.57 -25.14
CA ILE A 26 8.07 1.61 -25.03
C ILE A 26 7.78 0.57 -23.95
N VAL A 27 7.89 -0.69 -24.34
CA VAL A 27 7.82 -1.84 -23.44
C VAL A 27 9.14 -1.97 -22.69
N THR A 28 9.15 -1.56 -21.42
CA THR A 28 10.39 -1.45 -20.63
C THR A 28 11.06 -2.79 -20.35
N ASN A 29 10.29 -3.89 -20.30
CA ASN A 29 10.80 -5.26 -20.13
C ASN A 29 11.83 -5.65 -21.22
N THR A 30 11.71 -5.07 -22.41
CA THR A 30 12.57 -5.38 -23.57
C THR A 30 13.74 -4.42 -23.74
N MET A 31 13.84 -3.39 -22.88
CA MET A 31 14.87 -2.35 -23.02
C MET A 31 16.26 -2.83 -22.58
N PHE A 32 16.34 -3.61 -21.50
CA PHE A 32 17.61 -3.93 -20.84
C PHE A 32 18.10 -5.34 -21.15
N LYS A 33 19.41 -5.50 -21.35
CA LYS A 33 20.04 -6.82 -21.50
C LYS A 33 20.09 -7.50 -20.14
N GLN A 34 19.33 -8.58 -19.99
CA GLN A 34 19.19 -9.34 -18.74
C GLN A 34 19.07 -10.84 -19.03
N LYS A 35 19.30 -11.67 -18.01
CA LYS A 35 18.99 -13.10 -18.05
C LYS A 35 17.49 -13.31 -18.28
N ASN A 36 17.10 -14.34 -19.02
CA ASN A 36 15.69 -14.62 -19.35
C ASN A 36 14.81 -14.79 -18.11
N GLU A 37 15.35 -15.39 -17.05
CA GLU A 37 14.67 -15.57 -15.76
C GLU A 37 14.27 -14.26 -15.08
N ARG A 38 14.86 -13.12 -15.47
CA ARG A 38 14.53 -11.78 -14.97
C ARG A 38 13.59 -11.03 -15.90
N LYS A 39 13.12 -11.67 -16.98
CA LYS A 39 12.26 -11.09 -18.01
C LYS A 39 10.91 -11.79 -18.11
N THR A 40 10.88 -13.08 -17.78
CA THR A 40 9.67 -13.91 -17.76
C THR A 40 8.87 -13.66 -16.50
N THR A 41 7.55 -13.62 -16.60
CA THR A 41 6.67 -13.34 -15.46
C THR A 41 5.72 -14.48 -15.16
N TRP A 42 5.56 -15.47 -16.04
CA TRP A 42 4.64 -16.58 -15.81
C TRP A 42 5.21 -17.90 -16.29
N MET A 43 4.91 -18.99 -15.59
CA MET A 43 5.33 -20.34 -15.96
C MET A 43 4.11 -21.18 -16.32
N HIS A 44 4.09 -21.71 -17.55
CA HIS A 44 3.00 -22.60 -17.96
C HIS A 44 2.98 -23.89 -17.11
N PRO A 45 1.85 -24.26 -16.48
CA PRO A 45 1.81 -25.33 -15.48
C PRO A 45 2.28 -26.71 -15.99
N ARG A 46 1.93 -27.04 -17.24
CA ARG A 46 2.22 -28.36 -17.83
C ARG A 46 3.62 -28.43 -18.45
N SER A 47 3.95 -27.47 -19.32
CA SER A 47 5.22 -27.48 -20.06
C SER A 47 6.40 -26.93 -19.25
N ARG A 48 6.13 -26.27 -18.11
CA ARG A 48 7.15 -25.59 -17.28
C ARG A 48 7.96 -24.54 -18.06
N HIS A 49 7.43 -24.08 -19.20
CA HIS A 49 8.04 -23.02 -19.98
C HIS A 49 7.68 -21.65 -19.41
N TRP A 50 8.66 -20.75 -19.37
CA TRP A 50 8.48 -19.41 -18.84
C TRP A 50 8.16 -18.41 -19.96
N HIS A 51 7.11 -17.62 -19.78
CA HIS A 51 6.63 -16.63 -20.73
C HIS A 51 6.72 -15.21 -20.16
N MET A 52 6.90 -14.22 -21.04
CA MET A 52 6.74 -12.80 -20.71
C MET A 52 5.33 -12.39 -21.13
N ILE A 53 4.43 -12.22 -20.17
CA ILE A 53 3.03 -11.84 -20.42
C ILE A 53 2.58 -10.60 -19.63
N ASP A 54 3.36 -10.20 -18.62
CA ASP A 54 3.14 -8.96 -17.88
C ASP A 54 4.15 -7.91 -18.35
N PHE A 55 3.68 -6.69 -18.59
CA PHE A 55 4.49 -5.62 -19.19
C PHE A 55 4.37 -4.32 -18.40
N ILE A 56 5.49 -3.61 -18.25
CA ILE A 56 5.50 -2.21 -17.84
C ILE A 56 5.79 -1.37 -19.06
N ILE A 57 4.85 -0.49 -19.40
CA ILE A 57 4.89 0.35 -20.60
C ILE A 57 4.95 1.81 -20.18
N THR A 58 5.79 2.59 -20.86
CA THR A 58 5.90 4.03 -20.63
C THR A 58 5.98 4.78 -21.95
N ARG A 59 5.87 6.10 -21.93
CA ARG A 59 6.06 6.95 -23.10
C ARG A 59 7.54 6.97 -23.50
N CYS A 60 7.83 6.97 -24.80
CA CYS A 60 9.20 7.01 -25.33
C CYS A 60 10.03 8.18 -24.77
N ARG A 61 9.43 9.35 -24.56
CA ARG A 61 10.10 10.52 -23.93
C ARG A 61 10.60 10.28 -22.50
N CYS A 62 9.97 9.37 -21.76
CA CYS A 62 10.34 9.01 -20.38
C CYS A 62 11.36 7.86 -20.34
N LYS A 63 11.85 7.38 -21.49
CA LYS A 63 12.81 6.27 -21.56
C LYS A 63 14.05 6.51 -20.69
N LYS A 64 14.54 7.76 -20.64
CA LYS A 64 15.72 8.17 -19.85
C LYS A 64 15.51 8.04 -18.33
N ASP A 65 14.26 8.04 -17.91
CA ASP A 65 13.87 7.98 -16.49
C ASP A 65 13.78 6.53 -16.00
N ILE A 66 13.80 5.55 -16.90
CA ILE A 66 13.72 4.13 -16.57
C ILE A 66 15.13 3.57 -16.45
N PHE A 67 15.50 3.08 -15.27
CA PHE A 67 16.81 2.48 -15.04
C PHE A 67 16.83 0.98 -15.24
N ASN A 68 15.74 0.30 -14.88
CA ASN A 68 15.69 -1.16 -14.90
C ASN A 68 14.24 -1.64 -14.81
N THR A 69 13.85 -2.60 -15.64
CA THR A 69 12.63 -3.39 -15.44
C THR A 69 13.02 -4.86 -15.36
N ARG A 70 12.58 -5.57 -14.32
CA ARG A 70 12.87 -6.99 -14.13
C ARG A 70 11.76 -7.71 -13.37
N ALA A 71 11.54 -8.98 -13.71
CA ALA A 71 10.80 -9.92 -12.90
C ALA A 71 11.58 -10.23 -11.60
N MET A 72 10.87 -10.25 -10.49
CA MET A 72 11.39 -10.45 -9.15
C MET A 72 11.10 -11.89 -8.72
N ARG A 73 12.05 -12.79 -8.99
CA ARG A 73 11.93 -14.21 -8.64
C ARG A 73 11.73 -14.46 -7.14
N ASP A 74 12.34 -13.61 -6.31
CA ASP A 74 12.27 -13.73 -4.85
C ASP A 74 10.99 -13.16 -4.25
N ALA A 75 10.22 -12.38 -5.02
CA ALA A 75 8.99 -11.76 -4.53
C ALA A 75 7.86 -12.79 -4.51
N ILE A 76 7.24 -12.97 -3.34
CA ILE A 76 6.14 -13.91 -3.15
C ILE A 76 4.81 -13.17 -3.32
N CYS A 77 4.09 -13.47 -4.40
CA CYS A 77 2.80 -12.85 -4.72
C CYS A 77 1.59 -13.76 -4.51
N TRP A 78 1.80 -15.01 -4.06
CA TRP A 78 0.75 -16.03 -3.95
C TRP A 78 0.00 -16.31 -5.26
N THR A 79 0.59 -15.96 -6.39
CA THR A 79 0.09 -16.23 -7.74
C THR A 79 1.08 -17.10 -8.50
N ASP A 80 0.66 -17.62 -9.65
CA ASP A 80 1.51 -18.27 -10.65
C ASP A 80 2.32 -17.25 -11.50
N HIS A 81 2.23 -15.96 -11.16
CA HIS A 81 3.00 -14.88 -11.76
C HIS A 81 4.12 -14.39 -10.81
N GLN A 82 5.23 -13.97 -11.40
CA GLN A 82 6.30 -13.25 -10.73
C GLN A 82 6.01 -11.75 -10.75
N MET A 83 6.31 -11.07 -9.65
CA MET A 83 6.19 -9.61 -9.58
C MET A 83 7.15 -8.96 -10.59
N LEU A 84 6.60 -8.14 -11.49
CA LEU A 84 7.40 -7.31 -12.37
C LEU A 84 7.68 -5.96 -11.70
N ARG A 85 8.95 -5.56 -11.61
CA ARG A 85 9.35 -4.30 -10.96
C ARG A 85 10.15 -3.42 -11.91
N SER A 86 9.76 -2.16 -12.03
CA SER A 86 10.55 -1.12 -12.70
C SER A 86 11.14 -0.13 -11.71
N LYS A 87 12.43 0.17 -11.84
CA LYS A 87 13.13 1.26 -11.14
C LYS A 87 13.10 2.48 -12.06
N VAL A 88 12.43 3.53 -11.60
CA VAL A 88 12.17 4.75 -12.36
C VAL A 88 12.58 5.97 -11.53
N ALA A 89 13.11 7.02 -12.17
CA ALA A 89 13.25 8.34 -11.56
C ALA A 89 12.21 9.28 -12.14
N PHE A 90 11.29 9.75 -11.32
CA PHE A 90 10.37 10.81 -11.70
C PHE A 90 10.27 11.81 -10.56
N ARG A 91 10.12 13.08 -10.93
CA ARG A 91 9.82 14.13 -9.96
C ARG A 91 8.31 14.16 -9.79
N ILE A 92 7.84 13.72 -8.62
CA ILE A 92 6.47 14.00 -8.21
C ILE A 92 6.44 15.48 -7.87
N GLN A 93 5.79 16.28 -8.70
CA GLN A 93 5.42 17.62 -8.27
C GLN A 93 4.39 17.44 -7.16
N GLN A 94 4.80 17.69 -5.91
CA GLN A 94 3.84 17.80 -4.84
C GLN A 94 2.88 18.91 -5.23
N LYS A 95 1.61 18.54 -5.42
CA LYS A 95 0.56 19.53 -5.56
C LYS A 95 0.60 20.29 -4.24
N HIS A 96 1.06 21.55 -4.27
CA HIS A 96 0.98 22.41 -3.12
C HIS A 96 -0.51 22.55 -2.84
N ASN A 97 -1.02 21.77 -1.89
CA ASN A 97 -2.32 22.04 -1.34
C ASN A 97 -2.21 23.47 -0.84
N ARG A 98 -2.88 24.41 -1.50
CA ARG A 98 -3.16 25.71 -0.88
C ARG A 98 -3.59 25.35 0.53
N GLN A 99 -2.89 25.85 1.53
CA GLN A 99 -3.31 25.70 2.91
C GLN A 99 -4.68 26.37 2.99
N GLY A 100 -5.73 25.62 2.64
CA GLY A 100 -7.04 25.89 3.16
C GLY A 100 -6.86 25.86 4.67
N THR A 101 -7.53 26.78 5.34
CA THR A 101 -7.66 26.80 6.79
C THR A 101 -7.74 25.35 7.28
N SER A 102 -6.81 24.98 8.18
CA SER A 102 -6.71 23.61 8.68
C SER A 102 -8.11 23.16 9.07
N LYS A 103 -8.66 22.18 8.34
CA LYS A 103 -10.00 21.67 8.65
C LYS A 103 -10.00 21.26 10.11
N SER A 104 -10.99 21.73 10.87
CA SER A 104 -11.11 21.37 12.27
C SER A 104 -11.11 19.84 12.38
N THR A 105 -10.33 19.33 13.33
CA THR A 105 -10.29 17.89 13.57
C THR A 105 -11.69 17.45 13.97
N LYS A 106 -12.25 16.48 13.24
CA LYS A 106 -13.55 15.87 13.57
C LYS A 106 -13.49 15.30 14.99
N LEU A 107 -14.46 15.66 15.82
CA LEU A 107 -14.56 15.19 17.20
C LEU A 107 -15.35 13.88 17.27
N ASN A 108 -15.05 13.05 18.27
CA ASN A 108 -15.78 11.81 18.53
C ASN A 108 -17.13 12.07 19.21
N THR A 109 -18.12 12.55 18.45
CA THR A 109 -19.47 12.80 18.97
C THR A 109 -20.22 11.53 19.38
N ALA A 110 -19.73 10.34 19.01
CA ALA A 110 -20.35 9.08 19.43
C ALA A 110 -20.24 8.84 20.94
N LYS A 111 -19.23 9.41 21.62
CA LYS A 111 -19.15 9.36 23.09
C LYS A 111 -20.36 10.00 23.77
N LEU A 112 -20.96 11.01 23.12
CA LEU A 112 -22.17 11.68 23.61
C LEU A 112 -23.43 10.84 23.43
N SER A 113 -23.37 9.61 22.94
CA SER A 113 -24.53 8.71 23.00
C SER A 113 -24.76 8.16 24.41
N THR A 114 -23.73 8.15 25.26
CA THR A 114 -23.79 7.68 26.65
C THR A 114 -24.11 8.83 27.60
N ILE A 115 -25.10 8.66 28.48
CA ILE A 115 -25.58 9.70 29.42
C ILE A 115 -24.46 10.18 30.36
N SER A 116 -23.71 9.27 30.98
CA SER A 116 -22.59 9.62 31.86
C SER A 116 -21.50 10.49 31.18
N HIS A 117 -21.24 10.25 29.89
CA HIS A 117 -20.31 11.06 29.12
C HIS A 117 -20.87 12.45 28.76
N ARG A 118 -22.20 12.59 28.67
CA ARG A 118 -22.83 13.91 28.51
C ARG A 118 -22.67 14.74 29.77
N GLU A 119 -23.04 14.18 30.93
CA GLU A 119 -22.98 14.88 32.22
C GLU A 119 -21.56 15.32 32.57
N SER A 120 -20.57 14.45 32.34
CA SER A 120 -19.16 14.79 32.57
C SER A 120 -18.66 15.86 31.59
N PHE A 121 -19.13 15.84 30.34
CA PHE A 121 -18.78 16.85 29.34
C PHE A 121 -19.42 18.21 29.65
N GLU A 122 -20.66 18.21 30.13
CA GLU A 122 -21.37 19.40 30.60
C GLU A 122 -20.61 20.05 31.77
N GLN A 123 -20.22 19.26 32.79
CA GLN A 123 -19.42 19.77 33.92
C GLN A 123 -18.07 20.37 33.49
N GLU A 124 -17.37 19.72 32.56
CA GLU A 124 -16.11 20.22 32.02
C GLU A 124 -16.31 21.51 31.20
N MET A 125 -17.41 21.59 30.44
CA MET A 125 -17.76 22.78 29.66
C MET A 125 -18.16 23.95 30.56
N ASP A 126 -18.98 23.71 31.57
CA ASP A 126 -19.39 24.72 32.56
C ASP A 126 -18.18 25.24 33.33
N SER A 127 -17.24 24.36 33.70
CA SER A 127 -15.99 24.76 34.36
C SER A 127 -15.10 25.61 33.44
N ALA A 128 -15.00 25.24 32.15
CA ALA A 128 -14.22 26.00 31.17
C ALA A 128 -14.84 27.37 30.86
N LEU A 129 -16.18 27.47 30.82
CA LEU A 129 -16.91 28.72 30.60
C LEU A 129 -16.91 29.59 31.87
N ALA A 130 -16.91 29.02 33.07
CA ALA A 130 -16.80 29.79 34.31
C ALA A 130 -15.41 30.41 34.49
N GLN A 131 -14.36 29.79 33.94
CA GLN A 131 -13.00 30.34 33.88
C GLN A 131 -12.81 31.34 32.73
N TRP A 132 -13.77 31.44 31.82
CA TRP A 132 -13.74 32.41 30.74
C TRP A 132 -14.21 33.76 31.26
N GLU A 133 -13.26 34.60 31.65
CA GLU A 133 -13.52 36.00 31.96
C GLU A 133 -13.82 36.79 30.67
N GLU A 134 -14.94 37.50 30.66
CA GLU A 134 -15.29 38.49 29.64
C GLU A 134 -14.17 39.55 29.65
N LYS A 135 -13.28 39.50 28.66
CA LYS A 135 -12.32 40.58 28.44
C LYS A 135 -13.07 41.70 27.74
N GLU A 136 -12.99 42.93 28.24
CA GLU A 136 -13.36 44.13 27.48
C GLU A 136 -12.47 44.22 26.22
N ILE A 137 -12.84 43.53 25.15
CA ILE A 137 -12.19 43.62 23.85
C ILE A 137 -13.18 44.30 22.93
N SER A 138 -12.83 45.48 22.44
CA SER A 138 -13.71 46.37 21.66
C SER A 138 -14.17 45.82 20.30
N ILE A 139 -13.85 44.56 19.94
CA ILE A 139 -14.08 43.96 18.61
C ILE A 139 -14.83 42.63 18.77
N PRO A 140 -16.14 42.57 18.48
CA PRO A 140 -16.98 41.38 18.65
C PRO A 140 -16.47 40.10 17.96
N ASP A 141 -15.77 40.23 16.83
CA ASP A 141 -15.21 39.10 16.09
C ASP A 141 -14.09 38.38 16.87
N GLU A 142 -13.31 39.13 17.66
CA GLU A 142 -12.22 38.57 18.45
C GLU A 142 -12.75 37.85 19.71
N GLU A 143 -13.81 38.39 20.32
CA GLU A 143 -14.50 37.75 21.44
C GLU A 143 -15.16 36.43 21.01
N TRP A 144 -15.85 36.43 19.87
CA TRP A 144 -16.44 35.22 19.30
C TRP A 144 -15.39 34.17 18.98
N ALA A 145 -14.25 34.58 18.39
CA ALA A 145 -13.15 33.67 18.09
C ALA A 145 -12.55 33.05 19.37
N ALA A 146 -12.41 33.84 20.44
CA ALA A 146 -11.92 33.37 21.73
C ALA A 146 -12.88 32.34 22.36
N LEU A 147 -14.18 32.63 22.37
CA LEU A 147 -15.21 31.70 22.86
C LEU A 147 -15.22 30.40 22.06
N GLN A 148 -15.20 30.51 20.72
CA GLN A 148 -15.15 29.34 19.84
C GLN A 148 -13.92 28.46 20.13
N GLN A 149 -12.78 29.09 20.43
CA GLN A 149 -11.54 28.38 20.74
C GLN A 149 -11.61 27.64 22.07
N VAL A 150 -12.21 28.23 23.11
CA VAL A 150 -12.44 27.60 24.41
C VAL A 150 -13.35 26.38 24.24
N VAL A 151 -14.53 26.57 23.64
CA VAL A 151 -15.50 25.48 23.41
C VAL A 151 -14.88 24.34 22.59
N TYR A 152 -14.17 24.68 21.51
CA TYR A 152 -13.53 23.67 20.66
C TYR A 152 -12.43 22.91 21.39
N ASN A 153 -11.59 23.59 22.18
CA ASN A 153 -10.50 22.96 22.91
C ASN A 153 -11.02 22.04 24.02
N THR A 154 -12.03 22.47 24.78
CA THR A 154 -12.68 21.64 25.79
C THR A 154 -13.30 20.39 25.16
N ALA A 155 -14.06 20.57 24.08
CA ALA A 155 -14.64 19.46 23.33
C ALA A 155 -13.57 18.53 22.73
N LYS A 156 -12.44 19.07 22.28
CA LYS A 156 -11.33 18.28 21.74
C LYS A 156 -10.60 17.48 22.81
N THR A 157 -10.38 18.06 23.99
CA THR A 157 -9.74 17.39 25.13
C THR A 157 -10.61 16.25 25.64
N TYR A 158 -11.92 16.47 25.80
CA TYR A 158 -12.84 15.46 26.32
C TYR A 158 -13.22 14.39 25.28
N LEU A 159 -13.70 14.80 24.10
CA LEU A 159 -14.21 13.87 23.09
C LEU A 159 -13.07 13.20 22.33
N GLY A 160 -11.97 13.91 22.05
CA GLY A 160 -10.87 13.40 21.24
C GLY A 160 -11.26 13.12 19.79
N LYS A 161 -10.41 12.37 19.10
CA LYS A 161 -10.64 11.95 17.71
C LYS A 161 -11.51 10.69 17.65
N PRO A 162 -12.35 10.52 16.62
CA PRO A 162 -12.99 9.25 16.34
C PRO A 162 -11.94 8.15 16.17
N ASP A 163 -12.27 6.96 16.67
CA ASP A 163 -11.44 5.79 16.44
C ASP A 163 -11.37 5.46 14.95
N SER A 164 -10.21 5.01 14.49
CA SER A 164 -10.05 4.57 13.10
C SER A 164 -10.89 3.31 12.88
N LYS A 165 -11.87 3.38 11.98
CA LYS A 165 -12.68 2.23 11.56
C LYS A 165 -11.92 1.22 10.70
N HIS A 166 -10.70 1.56 10.29
CA HIS A 166 -9.84 0.72 9.47
C HIS A 166 -8.58 0.37 10.28
N GLN A 167 -8.73 -0.52 11.26
CA GLN A 167 -7.58 -1.21 11.82
C GLN A 167 -7.14 -2.27 10.80
N ASP A 168 -5.83 -2.29 10.52
CA ASP A 168 -5.24 -3.35 9.71
C ASP A 168 -5.24 -4.64 10.53
N CYS A 169 -5.81 -5.73 9.99
CA CYS A 169 -5.77 -7.03 10.64
C CYS A 169 -4.34 -7.63 10.67
N PHE A 170 -3.41 -7.02 9.93
CA PHE A 170 -2.00 -7.36 9.97
C PHE A 170 -1.26 -6.55 11.05
N ASP A 171 -0.97 -7.19 12.18
CA ASP A 171 -0.04 -6.66 13.17
C ASP A 171 1.41 -7.03 12.78
N PRO A 172 2.26 -6.05 12.40
CA PRO A 172 3.65 -6.31 12.06
C PRO A 172 4.48 -6.86 13.23
N ASN A 173 4.03 -6.70 14.48
CA ASN A 173 4.73 -7.21 15.68
C ASN A 173 4.31 -8.63 16.09
N ASN A 174 3.41 -9.26 15.33
CA ASN A 174 2.97 -10.63 15.60
C ASN A 174 4.13 -11.62 15.36
N GLN A 175 4.73 -12.12 16.45
CA GLN A 175 5.89 -13.02 16.40
C GLN A 175 5.60 -14.35 15.68
N GLU A 176 4.37 -14.85 15.78
CA GLU A 176 3.95 -16.07 15.10
C GLU A 176 3.95 -15.87 13.57
N LEU A 177 3.39 -14.75 13.09
CA LEU A 177 3.41 -14.39 11.67
C LEU A 177 4.84 -14.19 11.16
N GLN A 178 5.69 -13.47 11.90
CA GLN A 178 7.09 -13.28 11.52
C GLN A 178 7.84 -14.62 11.39
N THR A 179 7.59 -15.56 12.31
CA THR A 179 8.19 -16.91 12.27
C THR A 179 7.72 -17.69 11.04
N LEU A 180 6.41 -17.66 10.75
CA LEU A 180 5.82 -18.33 9.59
C LEU A 180 6.31 -17.73 8.26
N MET A 181 6.41 -16.40 8.17
CA MET A 181 6.99 -15.69 7.03
C MET A 181 8.44 -16.07 6.82
N SER A 182 9.26 -16.06 7.88
CA SER A 182 10.67 -16.45 7.81
C SER A 182 10.85 -17.89 7.35
N LYS A 183 10.03 -18.82 7.88
CA LYS A 183 10.05 -20.24 7.46
C LYS A 183 9.71 -20.41 5.98
N ARG A 184 8.68 -19.72 5.51
CA ARG A 184 8.29 -19.69 4.09
C ARG A 184 9.43 -19.13 3.23
N ASP A 185 10.01 -18.00 3.61
CA ASP A 185 11.04 -17.32 2.83
C ASP A 185 12.30 -18.18 2.71
N GLN A 186 12.72 -18.84 3.79
CA GLN A 186 13.81 -19.81 3.75
C GLN A 186 13.50 -21.01 2.83
N ALA A 187 12.28 -21.55 2.89
CA ALA A 187 11.87 -22.65 2.01
C ALA A 187 11.86 -22.20 0.53
N HIS A 188 11.39 -20.98 0.26
CA HIS A 188 11.39 -20.40 -1.09
C HIS A 188 12.80 -20.24 -1.64
N GLN A 189 13.72 -19.69 -0.83
CA GLN A 189 15.12 -19.52 -1.19
C GLN A 189 15.77 -20.87 -1.53
N ARG A 190 15.45 -21.95 -0.80
CA ARG A 190 15.92 -23.31 -1.15
C ARG A 190 15.40 -23.75 -2.52
N VAL A 191 14.11 -23.54 -2.81
CA VAL A 191 13.53 -23.89 -4.13
C VAL A 191 14.19 -23.10 -5.27
N LEU A 192 14.59 -21.84 -5.03
CA LEU A 192 15.22 -20.99 -6.05
C LEU A 192 16.70 -21.31 -6.28
N HIS A 193 17.45 -21.60 -5.21
CA HIS A 193 18.91 -21.76 -5.24
C HIS A 193 19.38 -23.20 -5.39
N THR A 194 18.53 -24.19 -5.09
CA THR A 194 18.86 -25.61 -5.22
C THR A 194 18.03 -26.25 -6.33
N ARG A 195 18.40 -27.46 -6.74
CA ARG A 195 17.57 -28.23 -7.67
C ARG A 195 16.23 -28.51 -7.01
N SER A 196 15.15 -27.96 -7.56
CA SER A 196 13.81 -28.21 -7.06
C SER A 196 13.48 -29.71 -7.09
N THR A 197 13.31 -30.30 -5.92
CA THR A 197 12.85 -31.67 -5.72
C THR A 197 11.41 -31.67 -5.21
N ARG A 198 10.74 -32.82 -5.29
CA ARG A 198 9.39 -32.99 -4.73
C ARG A 198 9.35 -32.62 -3.24
N SER A 199 10.41 -32.94 -2.50
CA SER A 199 10.53 -32.61 -1.06
C SER A 199 10.66 -31.11 -0.82
N THR A 200 11.55 -30.41 -1.53
CA THR A 200 11.74 -28.96 -1.35
C THR A 200 10.49 -28.17 -1.77
N THR A 201 9.82 -28.59 -2.84
CA THR A 201 8.56 -27.97 -3.28
C THR A 201 7.42 -28.23 -2.29
N ALA A 202 7.31 -29.45 -1.76
CA ALA A 202 6.31 -29.77 -0.74
C ALA A 202 6.53 -28.94 0.54
N ALA A 203 7.77 -28.83 1.02
CA ALA A 203 8.10 -28.03 2.20
C ALA A 203 7.74 -26.54 2.02
N TYR A 204 8.00 -25.97 0.83
CA TYR A 204 7.59 -24.60 0.50
C TYR A 204 6.06 -24.46 0.47
N ASN A 205 5.36 -25.36 -0.20
CA ASN A 205 3.89 -25.34 -0.28
C ASN A 205 3.25 -25.49 1.11
N ASP A 206 3.83 -26.31 2.00
CA ASP A 206 3.39 -26.47 3.36
C ASP A 206 3.58 -25.20 4.20
N ALA A 207 4.76 -24.56 4.11
CA ALA A 207 5.01 -23.29 4.78
C ALA A 207 4.04 -22.18 4.29
N CYS A 208 3.79 -22.14 2.98
CA CYS A 208 2.79 -21.28 2.36
C CYS A 208 1.39 -21.52 2.92
N ARG A 209 0.94 -22.78 2.95
CA ARG A 209 -0.38 -23.17 3.47
C ARG A 209 -0.55 -22.80 4.94
N LEU A 210 0.47 -23.02 5.77
CA LEU A 210 0.43 -22.67 7.20
C LEU A 210 0.32 -21.16 7.41
N LEU A 211 1.15 -20.37 6.74
CA LEU A 211 1.07 -18.91 6.82
C LEU A 211 -0.30 -18.40 6.35
N GLN A 212 -0.79 -18.90 5.21
CA GLN A 212 -2.09 -18.49 4.69
C GLN A 212 -3.25 -18.88 5.61
N LYS A 213 -3.19 -20.07 6.23
CA LYS A 213 -4.16 -20.50 7.24
C LYS A 213 -4.19 -19.52 8.42
N ARG A 214 -3.02 -19.12 8.93
CA ARG A 214 -2.92 -18.19 10.07
C ARG A 214 -3.40 -16.79 9.71
N THR A 215 -2.98 -16.25 8.57
CA THR A 215 -3.44 -14.93 8.09
C THR A 215 -4.96 -14.90 7.88
N ARG A 216 -5.56 -16.00 7.39
CA ARG A 216 -7.02 -16.10 7.25
C ARG A 216 -7.72 -16.17 8.61
N ALA A 217 -7.19 -16.95 9.56
CA ALA A 217 -7.74 -17.01 10.92
C ALA A 217 -7.74 -15.63 11.59
N LEU A 218 -6.61 -14.90 11.53
CA LEU A 218 -6.52 -13.54 12.07
C LEU A 218 -7.54 -12.57 11.44
N LYS A 219 -7.87 -12.77 10.16
CA LYS A 219 -8.90 -11.98 9.48
C LYS A 219 -10.33 -12.39 9.87
N SER A 220 -10.54 -13.64 10.29
CA SER A 220 -11.84 -14.15 10.72
C SER A 220 -12.14 -13.88 12.19
N ASP A 221 -11.10 -13.82 13.03
CA ASP A 221 -11.19 -13.52 14.46
C ASP A 221 -11.37 -12.01 14.72
N TRP A 222 -11.16 -11.18 13.70
CA TRP A 222 -11.33 -9.72 13.70
C TRP A 222 -12.73 -9.33 13.20
#